data_AF-A0A935ZUH9-F1
#
_entry.id   AF-A0A935ZUH9-F1
#
_cell.length_a   1.000
_cell.length_b   1.000
_cell.length_c   1.000
_cell.angle_alpha   90.00
_cell.angle_beta   90.00
_cell.angle_gamma   90.00
#
_symmetry.space_group_name_H-M   'P 1'
#
loop_
_entity.id
_entity.type
_entity.pdbx_description
1 polymer ?
#
loop_
_entity_poly.entity_id
_entity_poly.type
_entity_poly.pdbx_seq_one_letter_code
_entity_poly.pdbx_strand_id
1 'polypeptide(L)'
;MRRKVNKENTIYSHLKTNGVLEKGTHEEIQKVRSEYWREYKRKWRVAKRRKDKEFAVSFNSDELKVLTFESKKHKLSRTQFIKETTFAYINNSFIVPDLIEVKKISQLLAMTYNSVQDLFDANKLNFDLGRDIMESINRLEREILPFLHHPKTLEEYIKLHIAKDGGNKAQLLEFINSL
;
A
#
# COMPACT_ATOMS: atom_id res chain seq x y z
N MET A 1 -12.57 41.11 9.79
CA MET A 1 -12.88 40.36 8.54
C MET A 1 -14.04 39.39 8.80
N ARG A 2 -15.23 39.65 8.23
CA ARG A 2 -16.36 38.70 8.28
C ARG A 2 -16.08 37.56 7.29
N ARG A 3 -15.77 36.35 7.77
CA ARG A 3 -15.67 35.16 6.91
C ARG A 3 -17.01 34.98 6.17
N LYS A 4 -17.01 35.07 4.84
CA LYS A 4 -18.17 34.69 4.01
C LYS A 4 -18.45 33.21 4.28
N VAL A 5 -19.50 32.92 5.04
CA VAL A 5 -19.93 31.55 5.31
C VAL A 5 -20.57 31.02 4.04
N ASN A 6 -20.05 29.91 3.53
CA ASN A 6 -20.57 29.25 2.33
C ASN A 6 -22.01 28.75 2.61
N LYS A 7 -22.99 29.26 1.85
CA LYS A 7 -24.43 29.14 2.15
C LYS A 7 -25.01 27.72 1.99
N GLU A 8 -24.20 26.77 1.52
CA GLU A 8 -24.59 25.36 1.29
C GLU A 8 -24.00 24.38 2.31
N ASN A 9 -23.29 24.85 3.33
CA ASN A 9 -22.66 23.97 4.30
C ASN A 9 -23.69 23.44 5.32
N THR A 10 -23.63 22.16 5.69
CA THR A 10 -24.59 21.49 6.60
C THR A 10 -24.77 22.21 7.94
N ILE A 11 -23.71 22.87 8.42
CA ILE A 11 -23.73 23.71 9.61
C ILE A 11 -24.51 25.03 9.43
N TYR A 12 -24.49 25.61 8.23
CA TYR A 12 -25.21 26.84 7.92
C TYR A 12 -26.72 26.61 7.95
N SER A 13 -27.18 25.51 7.34
CA SER A 13 -28.58 25.07 7.44
C SER A 13 -28.98 24.82 8.90
N HIS A 14 -28.13 24.18 9.70
CA HIS A 14 -28.40 23.95 11.12
C HIS A 14 -28.51 25.26 11.93
N LEU A 15 -27.66 26.25 11.66
CA LEU A 15 -27.73 27.57 12.30
C LEU A 15 -28.95 28.37 11.83
N LYS A 16 -29.39 28.19 10.58
CA LYS A 16 -30.61 28.79 10.03
C LYS A 16 -31.86 28.20 10.67
N THR A 17 -31.95 26.87 10.77
CA THR A 17 -33.08 26.16 11.40
C THR A 17 -33.24 26.51 12.88
N ASN A 18 -32.13 26.75 13.59
CA ASN A 18 -32.17 27.18 14.99
C ASN A 18 -32.43 28.69 15.17
N GLY A 19 -32.69 29.46 14.11
CA GLY A 19 -33.08 30.88 14.18
C GLY A 19 -31.97 31.86 14.65
N VAL A 20 -30.80 31.35 15.02
CA VAL A 20 -29.69 32.14 15.59
C VAL A 20 -28.94 32.99 14.54
N LEU A 21 -29.16 32.77 13.25
CA LEU A 21 -28.53 33.57 12.18
C LEU A 21 -29.13 34.98 12.02
N GLU A 22 -30.42 35.15 12.32
CA GLU A 22 -31.13 36.42 12.08
C GLU A 22 -31.25 37.30 13.33
N LYS A 23 -31.34 36.70 14.52
CA LYS A 23 -31.58 37.40 15.79
C LYS A 23 -30.67 36.97 16.94
N GLY A 24 -29.78 36.00 16.73
CA GLY A 24 -28.95 35.44 17.78
C GLY A 24 -27.78 36.34 18.16
N THR A 25 -27.50 36.42 19.45
CA THR A 25 -26.26 37.00 19.99
C THR A 25 -25.05 36.14 19.61
N HIS A 26 -23.84 36.70 19.71
CA HIS A 26 -22.61 35.98 19.39
C HIS A 26 -22.44 34.70 20.21
N GLU A 27 -22.85 34.73 21.48
CA GLU A 27 -22.78 33.61 22.41
C GLU A 27 -23.75 32.48 22.02
N GLU A 28 -24.98 32.83 21.62
CA GLU A 28 -25.98 31.86 21.16
C GLU A 28 -25.53 31.15 19.88
N ILE A 29 -24.95 31.89 18.93
CA ILE A 29 -24.38 31.32 17.70
C ILE A 29 -23.24 30.34 18.04
N GLN A 30 -22.36 30.69 18.98
CA GLN A 30 -21.28 29.80 19.39
C GLN A 30 -21.80 28.53 20.09
N LYS A 31 -22.82 28.66 20.94
CA LYS A 31 -23.43 27.52 21.64
C LYS A 31 -24.05 26.52 20.67
N VAL A 32 -24.91 26.98 19.77
CA VAL A 32 -25.56 26.12 18.75
C VAL A 32 -24.51 25.48 17.82
N ARG A 33 -23.45 26.22 17.49
CA ARG A 33 -22.34 25.68 16.68
C ARG A 33 -21.57 24.58 17.40
N SER A 34 -21.31 24.74 18.70
CA SER A 34 -20.64 23.74 19.53
C SER A 34 -21.47 22.47 19.64
N GLU A 35 -22.78 22.61 19.84
CA GLU A 35 -23.74 21.51 19.90
C GLU A 35 -23.78 20.75 18.57
N TYR A 36 -23.85 21.45 17.43
CA TYR A 36 -23.78 20.85 16.10
C TYR A 36 -22.53 20.00 15.93
N TRP A 37 -21.34 20.54 16.22
CA TRP A 37 -20.10 19.79 16.06
C TRP A 37 -19.98 18.61 17.03
N ARG A 38 -20.54 18.74 18.24
CA ARG A 38 -20.61 17.64 19.20
C ARG A 38 -21.46 16.50 18.66
N GLU A 39 -22.65 16.81 18.14
CA GLU A 39 -23.55 15.80 17.57
C GLU A 39 -23.00 15.20 16.28
N TYR A 40 -22.44 16.04 15.40
CA TYR A 40 -21.76 15.59 14.19
C TYR A 40 -20.62 14.62 14.51
N LYS A 41 -19.73 14.97 15.44
CA LYS A 41 -18.64 14.08 15.89
C LYS A 41 -19.19 12.80 16.50
N ARG A 42 -20.29 12.86 17.26
CA ARG A 42 -20.95 11.67 17.82
C ARG A 42 -21.45 10.75 16.72
N LYS A 43 -22.24 11.27 15.77
CA LYS A 43 -22.76 10.52 14.61
C LYS A 43 -21.62 9.92 13.78
N TRP A 44 -20.59 10.71 13.51
CA TRP A 44 -19.40 10.25 12.81
C TRP A 44 -18.69 9.11 13.54
N ARG A 45 -18.46 9.20 14.87
CA ARG A 45 -17.86 8.12 15.65
C ARG A 45 -18.71 6.85 15.67
N VAL A 46 -20.05 6.98 15.69
CA VAL A 46 -20.96 5.83 15.61
C VAL A 46 -20.88 5.18 14.24
N ALA A 47 -20.96 5.96 13.17
CA ALA A 47 -20.82 5.47 11.80
C ALA A 47 -19.45 4.81 11.57
N LYS A 48 -18.38 5.43 12.05
CA LYS A 48 -17.02 4.88 11.99
C LYS A 48 -16.93 3.54 12.71
N ARG A 49 -17.39 3.44 13.96
CA ARG A 49 -17.37 2.16 14.73
C ARG A 49 -18.26 1.06 14.14
N ARG A 50 -19.25 1.42 13.34
CA ARG A 50 -20.07 0.46 12.59
C ARG A 50 -19.31 -0.09 11.38
N LYS A 51 -18.55 0.75 10.67
CA LYS A 51 -17.81 0.38 9.46
C LYS A 51 -16.44 -0.24 9.77
N ASP A 52 -15.67 0.42 10.62
CA ASP A 52 -14.29 0.10 10.94
C ASP A 52 -14.24 -0.47 12.36
N LYS A 53 -13.72 -1.70 12.49
CA LYS A 53 -13.48 -2.34 13.78
C LYS A 53 -12.03 -2.14 14.17
N GLU A 54 -11.82 -1.63 15.38
CA GLU A 54 -10.51 -1.41 15.98
C GLU A 54 -10.42 -2.28 17.23
N PHE A 55 -9.27 -2.92 17.43
CA PHE A 55 -8.94 -3.67 18.64
C PHE A 55 -7.56 -3.26 19.12
N ALA A 56 -7.36 -3.28 20.44
CA ALA A 56 -6.08 -2.96 21.06
C ALA A 56 -5.30 -4.24 21.32
N VAL A 57 -4.00 -4.23 21.03
CA VAL A 57 -3.07 -5.31 21.34
C VAL A 57 -1.95 -4.74 22.19
N SER A 58 -1.61 -5.42 23.28
CA SER A 58 -0.49 -5.08 24.14
C SER A 58 0.73 -5.90 23.75
N PHE A 59 1.87 -5.24 23.60
CA PHE A 59 3.17 -5.88 23.34
C PHE A 59 4.09 -5.63 24.52
N ASN A 60 4.86 -6.63 24.92
CA ASN A 60 5.97 -6.44 25.84
C ASN A 60 7.14 -5.69 25.14
N SER A 61 8.18 -5.34 25.90
CA SER A 61 9.30 -4.56 25.36
C SER A 61 10.05 -5.25 24.24
N ASP A 62 10.20 -6.58 24.30
CA ASP A 62 10.99 -7.34 23.33
C ASP A 62 10.19 -7.62 22.07
N GLU A 63 8.91 -7.96 22.19
CA GLU A 63 7.97 -8.03 21.06
C GLU A 63 7.92 -6.70 20.30
N LEU A 64 7.87 -5.57 21.02
CA LEU A 64 7.82 -4.25 20.39
C LEU A 64 9.13 -3.91 19.66
N LYS A 65 10.28 -4.35 20.16
CA LYS A 65 11.58 -4.18 19.47
C LYS A 65 11.57 -4.95 18.15
N VAL A 66 11.17 -6.22 18.17
CA VAL A 66 11.10 -7.07 16.96
C VAL A 66 10.14 -6.46 15.95
N LEU A 67 8.92 -6.09 16.37
CA LEU A 67 7.93 -5.45 15.51
C LEU A 67 8.46 -4.15 14.90
N THR A 68 9.15 -3.33 15.70
CA THR A 68 9.71 -2.05 15.23
C THR A 68 10.81 -2.29 14.20
N PHE A 69 11.69 -3.26 14.44
CA PHE A 69 12.76 -3.62 13.52
C PHE A 69 12.19 -4.12 12.17
N GLU A 70 11.30 -5.12 12.20
CA GLU A 70 10.72 -5.69 10.98
C GLU A 70 9.86 -4.68 10.21
N SER A 71 9.04 -3.88 10.90
CA SER A 71 8.25 -2.84 10.23
C SER A 71 9.11 -1.82 9.47
N LYS A 72 10.28 -1.44 10.03
CA LYS A 72 11.23 -0.54 9.38
C LYS A 72 11.91 -1.18 8.18
N LYS A 73 12.30 -2.46 8.29
CA LYS A 73 12.87 -3.23 7.18
C LYS A 73 11.94 -3.27 5.98
N HIS A 74 10.63 -3.33 6.23
CA HIS A 74 9.59 -3.29 5.20
C HIS A 74 9.12 -1.87 4.80
N LYS A 75 9.72 -0.80 5.36
CA LYS A 75 9.30 0.60 5.15
C LYS A 75 7.81 0.88 5.44
N LEU A 76 7.22 0.15 6.39
CA LEU A 76 5.82 0.28 6.80
C LEU A 76 5.70 0.81 8.24
N SER A 77 4.56 1.45 8.54
CA SER A 77 4.22 1.70 9.95
C SER A 77 3.92 0.38 10.65
N ARG A 78 4.15 0.29 11.97
CA ARG A 78 3.86 -0.94 12.75
C ARG A 78 2.44 -1.46 12.54
N THR A 79 1.44 -0.58 12.52
CA THR A 79 0.03 -0.96 12.30
C THR A 79 -0.20 -1.48 10.88
N GLN A 80 0.38 -0.83 9.87
CA GLN A 80 0.28 -1.26 8.48
C GLN A 80 0.99 -2.61 8.29
N PHE A 81 2.18 -2.77 8.88
CA PHE A 81 2.95 -4.01 8.86
C PHE A 81 2.16 -5.17 9.48
N ILE A 82 1.58 -5.00 10.68
CA ILE A 82 0.73 -6.04 11.31
C ILE A 82 -0.43 -6.44 10.39
N LYS A 83 -1.09 -5.46 9.77
CA LYS A 83 -2.22 -5.73 8.87
C LYS A 83 -1.76 -6.52 7.65
N GLU A 84 -0.70 -6.06 6.99
CA GLU A 84 -0.17 -6.71 5.79
C GLU A 84 0.39 -8.09 6.09
N THR A 85 1.11 -8.28 7.20
CA THR A 85 1.62 -9.60 7.61
C THR A 85 0.52 -10.58 7.94
N THR A 86 -0.53 -10.13 8.62
CA THR A 86 -1.67 -10.99 8.95
C THR A 86 -2.34 -11.52 7.68
N PHE A 87 -2.65 -10.65 6.72
CA PHE A 87 -3.26 -11.08 5.47
C PHE A 87 -2.29 -11.86 4.59
N ALA A 88 -1.01 -11.48 4.58
CA ALA A 88 0.01 -12.18 3.81
C ALA A 88 0.17 -13.62 4.32
N TYR A 89 0.24 -13.81 5.64
CA TYR A 89 0.27 -15.12 6.27
C TYR A 89 -0.98 -15.94 5.95
N ILE A 90 -2.18 -15.37 6.10
CA ILE A 90 -3.45 -16.06 5.79
C ILE A 90 -3.52 -16.49 4.31
N ASN A 91 -3.03 -15.65 3.40
CA ASN A 91 -3.06 -15.90 1.97
C ASN A 91 -1.85 -16.70 1.46
N ASN A 92 -0.96 -17.16 2.35
CA ASN A 92 0.33 -17.79 2.00
C ASN A 92 1.13 -16.96 0.97
N SER A 93 1.10 -15.64 1.10
CA SER A 93 1.80 -14.71 0.24
C SER A 93 2.93 -14.01 0.98
N PHE A 94 3.94 -13.58 0.25
CA PHE A 94 5.06 -12.84 0.82
C PHE A 94 4.77 -11.33 0.91
N ILE A 95 5.41 -10.64 1.85
CA ILE A 95 5.37 -9.18 1.95
C ILE A 95 6.66 -8.61 1.37
N VAL A 96 6.52 -7.87 0.29
CA VAL A 96 7.65 -7.19 -0.36
C VAL A 96 8.25 -6.15 0.62
N PRO A 97 9.57 -6.19 0.91
CA PRO A 97 10.23 -5.23 1.81
C PRO A 97 10.17 -3.79 1.32
N ASP A 98 10.12 -3.58 0.01
CA ASP A 98 9.98 -2.25 -0.56
C ASP A 98 9.11 -2.28 -1.82
N LEU A 99 7.81 -2.15 -1.61
CA LEU A 99 6.85 -2.10 -2.72
C LEU A 99 7.08 -0.88 -3.63
N ILE A 100 7.65 0.21 -3.11
CA ILE A 100 7.89 1.44 -3.89
C ILE A 100 9.03 1.19 -4.87
N GLU A 101 10.14 0.59 -4.42
CA GLU A 101 11.26 0.24 -5.30
C GLU A 101 10.86 -0.82 -6.34
N VAL A 102 10.07 -1.83 -5.98
CA VAL A 102 9.57 -2.80 -6.97
C VAL A 102 8.70 -2.11 -8.03
N LYS A 103 7.80 -1.20 -7.63
CA LYS A 103 7.02 -0.40 -8.58
C LYS A 103 7.88 0.47 -9.46
N LYS A 104 8.97 1.03 -8.93
CA LYS A 104 9.92 1.84 -9.68
C LYS A 104 10.64 1.01 -10.76
N ILE A 105 11.02 -0.24 -10.45
CA ILE A 105 11.58 -1.17 -11.44
C ILE A 105 10.56 -1.42 -12.57
N SER A 106 9.32 -1.75 -12.22
CA SER A 106 8.24 -1.95 -13.22
C SER A 106 8.03 -0.69 -14.09
N GLN A 107 8.03 0.49 -13.48
CA GLN A 107 7.92 1.76 -14.21
C GLN A 107 9.09 1.98 -15.18
N LEU A 108 10.33 1.72 -14.74
CA LEU A 108 11.52 1.88 -15.59
C LEU A 108 11.52 0.92 -16.79
N LEU A 109 11.07 -0.33 -16.58
CA LEU A 109 10.89 -1.29 -17.66
C LEU A 109 9.85 -0.81 -18.67
N ALA A 110 8.69 -0.36 -18.20
CA ALA A 110 7.62 0.17 -19.06
C ALA A 110 8.08 1.41 -19.84
N MET A 111 8.80 2.34 -19.20
CA MET A 111 9.36 3.51 -19.87
C MET A 111 10.39 3.13 -20.95
N THR A 112 11.21 2.11 -20.68
CA THR A 112 12.20 1.62 -21.63
C THR A 112 11.52 0.96 -22.83
N TYR A 113 10.49 0.12 -22.58
CA TYR A 113 9.68 -0.47 -23.63
C TYR A 113 9.05 0.60 -24.53
N ASN A 114 8.40 1.61 -23.95
CA ASN A 114 7.78 2.70 -24.70
C ASN A 114 8.82 3.50 -25.50
N SER A 115 10.00 3.76 -24.92
CA SER A 115 11.07 4.48 -25.63
C SER A 115 11.56 3.69 -26.86
N VAL A 116 11.66 2.37 -26.76
CA VAL A 116 12.04 1.50 -27.88
C VAL A 116 10.92 1.45 -28.93
N GLN A 117 9.66 1.36 -28.50
CA GLN A 117 8.49 1.41 -29.38
C GLN A 117 8.45 2.74 -30.17
N ASP A 118 8.67 3.88 -29.52
CA ASP A 118 8.69 5.19 -30.17
C ASP A 118 9.79 5.28 -31.24
N LEU A 119 10.97 4.71 -30.96
CA LEU A 119 12.08 4.68 -31.93
C LEU A 119 11.78 3.73 -33.11
N PHE A 120 11.08 2.63 -32.85
CA PHE A 120 10.63 1.69 -33.86
C PHE A 120 9.58 2.32 -34.78
N ASP A 121 8.56 2.95 -34.20
CA ASP A 121 7.49 3.65 -34.94
C ASP A 121 8.04 4.83 -35.76
N ALA A 122 9.10 5.47 -35.28
CA ALA A 122 9.82 6.52 -36.00
C ALA A 122 10.79 6.01 -37.09
N ASN A 123 10.85 4.69 -37.35
CA ASN A 123 11.80 4.04 -38.27
C ASN A 123 13.29 4.38 -37.97
N LYS A 124 13.61 4.68 -36.70
CA LYS A 124 14.98 5.00 -36.26
C LYS A 124 15.76 3.76 -35.81
N LEU A 125 15.13 2.61 -35.83
CA LEU A 125 15.66 1.34 -35.35
C LEU A 125 15.43 0.26 -36.41
N ASN A 126 16.41 -0.63 -36.58
CA ASN A 126 16.23 -1.81 -37.42
C ASN A 126 15.10 -2.68 -36.84
N PHE A 127 14.24 -3.21 -37.72
CA PHE A 127 13.05 -3.97 -37.34
C PHE A 127 13.36 -5.19 -36.47
N ASP A 128 14.31 -6.03 -36.89
CA ASP A 128 14.66 -7.24 -36.14
C ASP A 128 15.29 -6.90 -34.78
N LEU A 129 16.17 -5.90 -34.77
CA LEU A 129 16.82 -5.44 -33.53
C LEU A 129 15.82 -4.82 -32.54
N GLY A 130 14.85 -4.05 -33.03
CA GLY A 130 13.79 -3.47 -32.20
C GLY A 130 12.89 -4.54 -31.58
N ARG A 131 12.48 -5.53 -32.37
CA ARG A 131 11.70 -6.69 -31.90
C ARG A 131 12.46 -7.45 -30.79
N ASP A 132 13.72 -7.78 -31.02
CA ASP A 132 14.51 -8.58 -30.08
C ASP A 132 14.74 -7.85 -28.73
N ILE A 133 14.91 -6.53 -28.76
CA ILE A 133 15.01 -5.70 -27.55
C ILE A 133 13.68 -5.69 -26.80
N MET A 134 12.55 -5.49 -27.48
CA MET A 134 11.23 -5.46 -26.86
C MET A 134 10.86 -6.83 -26.24
N GLU A 135 11.16 -7.93 -26.93
CA GLU A 135 10.99 -9.28 -26.39
C GLU A 135 11.87 -9.52 -25.17
N SER A 136 13.10 -9.02 -25.16
CA SER A 136 14.00 -9.11 -24.03
C SER A 136 13.48 -8.33 -22.81
N ILE A 137 12.95 -7.12 -23.00
CA ILE A 137 12.33 -6.32 -21.92
C ILE A 137 11.10 -7.06 -21.35
N ASN A 138 10.24 -7.58 -22.23
CA ASN A 138 9.06 -8.36 -21.82
C ASN A 138 9.44 -9.63 -21.05
N ARG A 139 10.50 -10.33 -21.46
CA ARG A 139 11.02 -11.49 -20.73
C ARG A 139 11.51 -11.09 -19.34
N LEU A 140 12.31 -10.02 -19.25
CA LEU A 140 12.80 -9.51 -17.96
C LEU A 140 11.63 -9.13 -17.05
N GLU A 141 10.59 -8.47 -17.57
CA GLU A 141 9.41 -8.13 -16.80
C GLU A 141 8.68 -9.38 -16.27
N ARG A 142 8.46 -10.37 -17.15
CA ARG A 142 7.78 -11.64 -16.80
C ARG A 142 8.56 -12.49 -15.83
N GLU A 143 9.89 -12.42 -15.84
CA GLU A 143 10.72 -13.17 -14.89
C GLU A 143 10.84 -12.40 -13.58
N ILE A 144 11.29 -11.15 -13.62
CA ILE A 144 11.70 -10.39 -12.43
C ILE A 144 10.48 -9.97 -11.59
N LEU A 145 9.41 -9.44 -12.19
CA LEU A 145 8.30 -8.90 -11.41
C LEU A 145 7.59 -9.97 -10.55
N PRO A 146 7.29 -11.18 -11.06
CA PRO A 146 6.75 -12.23 -10.21
C PRO A 146 7.67 -12.62 -9.06
N PHE A 147 9.00 -12.69 -9.27
CA PHE A 147 9.94 -12.97 -8.19
C PHE A 147 10.01 -11.86 -7.14
N LEU A 148 9.84 -10.60 -7.54
CA LEU A 148 9.86 -9.46 -6.61
C LEU A 148 8.54 -9.30 -5.86
N HIS A 149 7.41 -9.58 -6.49
CA HIS A 149 6.07 -9.49 -5.88
C HIS A 149 5.68 -10.74 -5.08
N HIS A 150 6.10 -11.91 -5.55
CA HIS A 150 5.81 -13.22 -4.98
C HIS A 150 7.11 -14.05 -4.93
N PRO A 151 8.11 -13.63 -4.14
CA PRO A 151 9.30 -14.45 -3.96
C PRO A 151 8.85 -15.80 -3.41
N LYS A 152 9.35 -16.85 -4.07
CA LYS A 152 8.99 -18.22 -3.76
C LYS A 152 9.43 -18.54 -2.36
N THR A 153 8.60 -19.27 -1.63
CA THR A 153 8.98 -19.84 -0.34
C THR A 153 10.16 -20.80 -0.52
N LEU A 154 10.92 -21.05 0.54
CA LEU A 154 12.03 -22.00 0.51
C LEU A 154 11.57 -23.38 0.00
N GLU A 155 10.38 -23.83 0.42
CA GLU A 155 9.78 -25.09 0.00
C GLU A 155 9.47 -25.14 -1.50
N GLU A 156 8.93 -24.06 -2.06
CA GLU A 156 8.67 -23.94 -3.50
C GLU A 156 9.98 -23.87 -4.30
N TYR A 157 10.98 -23.18 -3.76
CA TYR A 157 12.31 -23.11 -4.37
C TYR A 157 12.95 -24.51 -4.43
N ILE A 158 12.88 -25.26 -3.32
CA ILE A 158 13.35 -26.65 -3.23
C ILE A 158 12.60 -27.54 -4.23
N LYS A 159 11.26 -27.46 -4.29
CA LYS A 159 10.44 -28.24 -5.25
C LYS A 159 10.82 -27.96 -6.70
N LEU A 160 11.05 -26.68 -7.05
CA LEU A 160 11.47 -26.29 -8.40
C LEU A 160 12.88 -26.74 -8.74
N HIS A 161 13.81 -26.69 -7.78
CA HIS A 161 15.17 -27.18 -7.99
C HIS A 161 15.19 -28.70 -8.15
N ILE A 162 14.44 -29.45 -7.33
CA ILE A 162 14.30 -30.90 -7.47
C ILE A 162 13.68 -31.27 -8.83
N ALA A 163 12.70 -30.48 -9.31
CA ALA A 163 12.06 -30.71 -10.61
C ALA A 163 12.95 -30.34 -11.80
N LYS A 164 13.88 -29.39 -11.65
CA LYS A 164 14.83 -28.97 -12.70
C LYS A 164 16.07 -29.87 -12.76
N ASP A 165 16.62 -30.25 -11.60
CA ASP A 165 17.84 -31.05 -11.48
C ASP A 165 17.65 -32.05 -10.33
N GLY A 166 17.23 -33.27 -10.66
CA GLY A 166 16.94 -34.35 -9.70
C GLY A 166 18.13 -34.84 -8.85
N GLY A 167 19.32 -34.24 -8.98
CA GLY A 167 20.57 -34.68 -8.34
C GLY A 167 21.19 -33.76 -7.29
N ASN A 168 20.74 -32.49 -7.13
CA ASN A 168 21.49 -31.50 -6.33
C ASN A 168 21.11 -31.43 -4.84
N LYS A 169 20.99 -32.61 -4.20
CA LYS A 169 20.75 -32.71 -2.74
C LYS A 169 21.89 -32.09 -1.92
N ALA A 170 23.12 -32.15 -2.43
CA ALA A 170 24.32 -31.61 -1.79
C ALA A 170 24.33 -30.06 -1.76
N GLN A 171 23.98 -29.40 -2.87
CA GLN A 171 23.93 -27.94 -2.93
C GLN A 171 22.80 -27.35 -2.07
N LEU A 172 21.66 -28.05 -2.00
CA LEU A 172 20.56 -27.67 -1.10
C LEU A 172 20.97 -27.78 0.39
N LEU A 173 21.71 -28.83 0.76
CA LEU A 173 22.27 -28.98 2.11
C LEU A 173 23.31 -27.90 2.44
N GLU A 174 24.15 -27.54 1.46
CA GLU A 174 25.17 -26.48 1.62
C GLU A 174 24.53 -25.09 1.82
N PHE A 175 23.46 -24.78 1.07
CA PHE A 175 22.68 -23.56 1.26
C PHE A 175 21.98 -23.51 2.63
N ILE A 176 21.35 -24.60 3.06
CA ILE A 176 20.70 -24.68 4.39
C ILE A 176 21.71 -24.47 5.52
N ASN A 177 22.92 -25.01 5.39
CA ASN A 177 23.98 -24.86 6.39
C ASN A 177 24.64 -23.46 6.39
N SER A 178 24.33 -22.61 5.40
CA SER A 178 24.86 -21.25 5.26
C SER A 178 23.91 -20.14 5.74
N LEU A 179 22.66 -20.50 6.07
CA LEU A 179 21.64 -19.63 6.69
C LEU A 179 21.79 -19.62 8.21
#